data_AF-A0A644ZQT3-F1
#
_entry.id   AF-A0A644ZQT3-F1
#
_cell.length_a   1.000
_cell.length_b   1.000
_cell.length_c   1.000
_cell.angle_alpha   90.00
_cell.angle_beta   90.00
_cell.angle_gamma   90.00
#
_symmetry.space_group_name_H-M   'P 1'
#
loop_
_entity.id
_entity.type
_entity.pdbx_description
1 polymer ?
#
loop_
_entity_poly.entity_id
_entity_poly.type
_entity_poly.pdbx_seq_one_letter_code
_entity_poly.pdbx_strand_id
1 'polypeptide(L)'
;MHYTPQGGSITISAAETTGDRILVTVADTGCGIEPEDLPHIFERFFKTDKSRREGGTGLGLSIAKQIIDKLGENIFVESEIGKGTSFHFTLKKFISNAIALGPSSTPSILHEETPPPSVPNDKGTQDAPYEVKPPKPQEKHSKKRT
;
A
#
# COMPACT_ATOMS: atom_id res chain seq x y z
N MET A 1 2.11 2.62 -11.94
CA MET A 1 1.28 3.43 -12.87
C MET A 1 1.65 4.90 -12.84
N HIS A 2 1.72 5.58 -11.68
CA HIS A 2 2.10 7.01 -11.61
C HIS A 2 3.39 7.38 -12.36
N TYR A 3 4.39 6.50 -12.35
CA TYR A 3 5.69 6.73 -12.99
C TYR A 3 5.82 6.16 -14.40
N THR A 4 4.76 5.50 -14.90
CA THR A 4 4.72 4.91 -16.24
C THR A 4 3.88 5.82 -17.14
N PRO A 5 4.47 6.43 -18.20
CA PRO A 5 3.75 7.35 -19.06
C PRO A 5 2.67 6.62 -19.86
N GLN A 6 1.76 7.39 -20.47
CA GLN A 6 0.74 6.85 -21.35
C GLN A 6 1.40 6.08 -22.51
N GLY A 7 0.91 4.86 -22.77
CA GLY A 7 1.51 3.95 -23.76
C GLY A 7 2.66 3.09 -23.22
N GLY A 8 3.14 3.33 -22.00
CA GLY A 8 4.03 2.42 -21.30
C GLY A 8 3.30 1.20 -20.73
N SER A 9 4.05 0.21 -20.26
CA SER A 9 3.53 -1.04 -19.72
C SER A 9 4.06 -1.32 -18.32
N ILE A 10 3.29 -2.12 -17.59
CA ILE A 10 3.72 -2.76 -16.34
C ILE A 10 3.55 -4.25 -16.55
N THR A 11 4.62 -5.00 -16.34
CA THR A 11 4.67 -6.45 -16.50
C THR A 11 4.93 -7.09 -15.15
N ILE A 12 4.12 -8.07 -14.80
CA ILE A 12 4.33 -8.92 -13.63
C ILE A 12 4.69 -10.31 -14.12
N SER A 13 5.80 -10.84 -13.65
CA SER A 13 6.26 -12.18 -13.99
C SER A 13 6.69 -12.93 -12.74
N ALA A 14 6.64 -14.26 -12.83
CA ALA A 14 7.10 -15.17 -11.79
C ALA A 14 7.97 -16.24 -12.44
N ALA A 15 9.14 -16.50 -11.87
CA ALA A 15 10.05 -17.52 -12.33
C ALA A 15 10.49 -18.40 -11.15
N GLU A 16 10.67 -19.69 -11.40
CA GLU A 16 11.28 -20.57 -10.41
C GLU A 16 12.75 -20.18 -10.22
N THR A 17 13.21 -20.20 -8.96
CA THR A 17 14.62 -20.07 -8.63
C THR A 17 15.20 -21.45 -8.29
N THR A 18 16.52 -21.54 -8.13
CA THR A 18 17.11 -22.76 -7.57
C THR A 18 16.63 -22.96 -6.13
N GLY A 19 15.80 -23.98 -5.90
CA GLY A 19 15.28 -24.34 -4.58
C GLY A 19 13.75 -24.20 -4.47
N ASP A 20 13.26 -23.84 -3.29
CA ASP A 20 11.85 -23.77 -2.93
C ASP A 20 11.26 -22.36 -3.04
N ARG A 21 11.87 -21.48 -3.83
CA ARG A 21 11.44 -20.08 -3.97
C ARG A 21 11.03 -19.71 -5.40
N ILE A 22 10.12 -18.75 -5.50
CA ILE A 22 9.70 -18.08 -6.73
C ILE A 22 10.24 -16.66 -6.69
N LEU A 23 10.88 -16.23 -7.78
CA LEU A 23 11.24 -14.83 -8.01
C LEU A 23 10.06 -14.14 -8.69
N VAL A 24 9.46 -13.17 -8.01
CA VAL A 24 8.44 -12.29 -8.57
C VAL A 24 9.11 -11.01 -9.04
N THR A 25 8.81 -10.61 -10.27
CA THR A 25 9.28 -9.36 -10.87
C THR A 25 8.09 -8.47 -11.22
N VAL A 26 8.17 -7.20 -10.84
CA VAL A 26 7.24 -6.15 -11.26
C VAL A 26 8.06 -5.11 -12.00
N ALA A 27 7.96 -5.11 -13.33
CA ALA A 27 8.72 -4.24 -14.22
C ALA A 27 7.79 -3.20 -14.86
N ASP A 28 8.21 -1.95 -14.89
CA ASP A 28 7.54 -0.87 -15.62
C ASP A 28 8.48 -0.24 -16.67
N THR A 29 7.91 0.37 -17.71
CA THR A 29 8.64 1.15 -18.72
C THR A 29 8.56 2.66 -18.43
N GLY A 30 8.66 3.03 -17.16
CA GLY A 30 8.53 4.39 -16.67
C GLY A 30 9.80 5.22 -16.80
N CYS A 31 9.84 6.32 -16.05
CA CYS A 31 10.95 7.27 -16.08
C CYS A 31 12.26 6.75 -15.46
N GLY A 32 12.23 5.65 -14.71
CA GLY A 32 13.37 5.14 -13.95
C GLY A 32 13.64 5.93 -12.67
N ILE A 33 14.68 5.50 -11.95
CA ILE A 33 15.14 6.05 -10.66
C ILE A 33 16.60 6.48 -10.80
N GLU A 34 16.95 7.63 -10.23
CA GLU A 34 18.34 8.11 -10.24
C GLU A 34 19.22 7.17 -9.39
N PRO A 35 20.45 6.85 -9.81
CA PRO A 35 21.32 5.95 -9.06
C PRO A 35 21.56 6.36 -7.61
N GLU A 36 21.57 7.65 -7.33
CA GLU A 36 21.75 8.22 -5.99
C GLU A 36 20.54 8.00 -5.09
N ASP A 37 19.35 7.86 -5.66
CA ASP A 37 18.10 7.62 -4.92
C ASP A 37 17.90 6.14 -4.58
N LEU A 38 18.47 5.22 -5.38
CA LEU A 38 18.31 3.77 -5.23
C LEU A 38 18.56 3.22 -3.81
N PRO A 39 19.59 3.66 -3.07
CA PRO A 39 19.82 3.19 -1.70
C PRO A 39 18.71 3.58 -0.71
N HIS A 40 17.94 4.63 -1.03
CA HIS A 40 17.01 5.28 -0.10
C HIS A 40 15.54 4.95 -0.38
N ILE A 41 15.20 4.35 -1.53
CA ILE A 41 13.80 4.17 -1.95
C ILE A 41 12.95 3.30 -1.00
N PHE A 42 13.59 2.49 -0.16
CA PHE A 42 12.93 1.66 0.85
C PHE A 42 12.82 2.35 2.22
N GLU A 43 13.39 3.53 2.38
CA GLU A 43 13.25 4.32 3.61
C GLU A 43 11.83 4.88 3.75
N ARG A 44 11.40 5.07 4.99
CA ARG A 44 10.09 5.66 5.27
C ARG A 44 10.08 7.12 4.86
N PHE A 45 8.97 7.55 4.26
CA PHE A 45 8.75 8.93 3.83
C PHE A 45 9.71 9.41 2.73
N PHE A 46 10.55 8.53 2.18
CA PHE A 46 11.42 8.88 1.07
C PHE A 46 10.57 9.18 -0.17
N LYS A 47 10.92 10.27 -0.83
CA LYS A 47 10.33 10.75 -2.08
C LYS A 47 11.42 11.46 -2.87
N THR A 48 11.59 11.09 -4.13
CA THR A 48 12.46 11.83 -5.06
C THR A 48 11.88 13.22 -5.32
N ASP A 49 12.70 14.20 -5.69
CA ASP A 49 12.22 15.57 -5.90
C ASP A 49 11.19 15.68 -7.05
N LYS A 50 11.29 14.80 -8.05
CA LYS A 50 10.29 14.67 -9.13
C LYS A 50 8.92 14.21 -8.60
N SER A 51 8.89 13.39 -7.55
CA SER A 51 7.66 12.87 -6.92
C SER A 51 7.11 13.73 -5.77
N ARG A 52 7.85 14.75 -5.30
CA ARG A 52 7.43 15.60 -4.17
C ARG A 52 6.15 16.39 -4.47
N ARG A 53 5.91 16.70 -5.74
CA ARG A 53 4.72 17.42 -6.23
C ARG A 53 3.51 16.52 -6.40
N GLU A 54 3.72 15.21 -6.51
CA GLU A 54 2.64 14.23 -6.58
C GLU A 54 2.24 13.76 -5.18
N GLY A 55 0.95 13.46 -5.00
CA GLY A 55 0.40 12.94 -3.75
C GLY A 55 1.05 11.62 -3.33
N GLY A 56 1.03 11.33 -2.03
CA GLY A 56 1.58 10.08 -1.47
C GLY A 56 2.54 10.33 -0.31
N THR A 57 2.46 9.47 0.70
CA THR A 57 3.18 9.59 1.97
C THR A 57 4.62 9.07 1.93
N GLY A 58 5.03 8.37 0.85
CA GLY A 58 6.34 7.72 0.79
C GLY A 58 6.45 6.48 1.70
N LEU A 59 5.33 5.85 2.08
CA LEU A 59 5.34 4.68 2.97
C LEU A 59 5.25 3.34 2.22
N GLY A 60 4.78 3.32 0.98
CA GLY A 60 4.47 2.07 0.27
C GLY A 60 5.64 1.09 0.17
N LEU A 61 6.78 1.55 -0.37
CA LEU A 61 7.99 0.71 -0.52
C LEU A 61 8.57 0.27 0.82
N SER A 62 8.56 1.15 1.83
CA SER A 62 9.01 0.78 3.18
C SER A 62 8.16 -0.32 3.80
N ILE A 63 6.83 -0.29 3.61
CA ILE A 63 5.93 -1.33 4.08
C ILE A 63 6.16 -2.64 3.32
N ALA A 64 6.32 -2.57 1.99
CA ALA A 64 6.62 -3.74 1.17
C ALA A 64 7.92 -4.43 1.63
N LYS A 65 9.00 -3.65 1.84
CA LYS A 65 10.27 -4.15 2.39
C LYS A 65 10.06 -4.84 3.72
N GLN A 66 9.32 -4.22 4.65
CA GLN A 66 9.04 -4.83 5.95
C GLN A 66 8.24 -6.14 5.86
N ILE A 67 7.27 -6.24 4.95
CA ILE A 67 6.51 -7.47 4.75
C ILE A 67 7.43 -8.58 4.26
N ILE A 68 8.23 -8.31 3.22
CA ILE A 68 9.16 -9.27 2.65
C ILE A 68 10.22 -9.71 3.68
N ASP A 69 10.78 -8.77 4.45
CA ASP A 69 11.74 -9.08 5.51
C ASP A 69 11.11 -9.95 6.61
N LYS A 70 9.86 -9.67 6.99
CA LYS A 70 9.13 -10.50 7.97
C LYS A 70 8.85 -11.91 7.48
N LEU A 71 8.79 -12.12 6.17
CA LEU A 71 8.69 -13.45 5.56
C LEU A 71 10.05 -14.17 5.49
N GLY A 72 11.15 -13.49 5.85
CA GLY A 72 12.51 -14.01 5.71
C GLY A 72 12.96 -14.09 4.26
N GLU A 73 12.39 -13.25 3.40
CA GLU A 73 12.64 -13.17 1.97
C GLU A 73 13.42 -11.88 1.63
N ASN A 74 13.84 -11.74 0.37
CA ASN A 74 14.56 -10.55 -0.08
C ASN A 74 13.76 -9.78 -1.13
N ILE A 75 13.91 -8.45 -1.14
CA ILE A 75 13.42 -7.54 -2.18
C ILE A 75 14.55 -6.62 -2.62
N PHE A 76 14.68 -6.41 -3.92
CA PHE A 76 15.66 -5.53 -4.54
C PHE A 76 15.07 -4.86 -5.78
N VAL A 77 15.82 -3.93 -6.36
CA VAL A 77 15.38 -3.12 -7.49
C VAL A 77 16.52 -2.97 -8.50
N GLU A 78 16.16 -2.93 -9.77
CA GLU A 78 17.01 -2.52 -10.88
C GLU A 78 16.29 -1.39 -11.62
N SER A 79 16.98 -0.30 -11.94
CA SER A 79 16.35 0.83 -12.61
C SER A 79 17.35 1.55 -13.51
N GLU A 80 16.86 2.06 -14.63
CA GLU A 80 17.63 2.92 -15.52
C GLU A 80 16.76 4.10 -15.97
N ILE A 81 17.31 5.30 -15.87
CA ILE A 81 16.63 6.54 -16.28
C ILE A 81 16.19 6.45 -17.74
N GLY A 82 14.91 6.69 -17.97
CA GLY A 82 14.27 6.67 -19.28
C GLY A 82 13.97 5.28 -19.86
N LYS A 83 14.38 4.19 -19.20
CA LYS A 83 14.01 2.82 -19.61
C LYS A 83 12.95 2.20 -18.71
N GLY A 84 13.00 2.49 -17.41
CA GLY A 84 12.02 2.00 -16.45
C GLY A 84 12.65 1.38 -15.20
N THR A 85 11.84 0.64 -14.45
CA THR A 85 12.22 0.07 -13.16
C THR A 85 11.70 -1.35 -13.02
N SER A 86 12.51 -2.25 -12.48
CA SER A 86 12.11 -3.61 -12.12
C SER A 86 12.32 -3.83 -10.63
N PHE A 87 11.24 -4.12 -9.91
CA PHE A 87 11.28 -4.58 -8.53
C PHE A 87 11.22 -6.10 -8.51
N HIS A 88 12.06 -6.70 -7.67
CA HIS A 88 12.21 -8.14 -7.58
C HIS A 88 12.08 -8.56 -6.12
N PHE A 89 11.30 -9.61 -5.85
CA PHE A 89 11.28 -10.21 -4.51
C PHE A 89 11.04 -11.71 -4.58
N THR A 90 11.49 -12.42 -3.56
CA THR A 90 11.31 -13.87 -3.46
C THR A 90 10.14 -14.23 -2.56
N LEU A 91 9.50 -15.37 -2.85
CA LEU A 91 8.52 -16.01 -1.97
C LEU A 91 8.80 -17.51 -1.93
N LYS A 92 8.78 -18.12 -0.75
CA LYS A 92 8.76 -19.58 -0.62
C LYS A 92 7.50 -20.18 -1.20
N LYS A 93 7.66 -21.29 -1.93
CA LYS A 93 6.57 -22.13 -2.41
C LYS A 93 5.91 -22.78 -1.20
N PHE A 94 4.63 -22.53 -1.00
CA PHE A 94 3.86 -23.30 -0.04
C PHE A 94 3.60 -24.68 -0.64
N ILE A 95 4.26 -25.71 -0.10
CA ILE A 95 3.92 -27.10 -0.40
C ILE A 95 2.86 -27.52 0.62
N SER A 96 1.60 -27.51 0.21
CA SER A 96 0.54 -28.16 0.96
C SER A 96 0.81 -29.66 0.99
N ASN A 97 1.39 -30.19 2.07
CA ASN A 97 1.22 -31.61 2.37
C ASN A 97 -0.25 -31.80 2.75
N ALA A 98 -1.11 -32.06 1.76
CA ALA A 98 -2.54 -32.34 1.93
C ALA A 98 -2.85 -33.66 2.67
N ILE A 99 -1.97 -34.09 3.59
CA ILE A 99 -2.13 -35.30 4.42
C ILE A 99 -2.15 -34.96 5.92
N ALA A 100 -1.82 -33.73 6.35
CA ALA A 100 -1.74 -33.38 7.78
C ALA A 100 -2.92 -32.55 8.33
N LEU A 101 -4.04 -32.47 7.62
CA LEU A 101 -5.32 -32.07 8.20
C LEU A 101 -6.19 -33.32 8.21
N GLY A 102 -6.20 -34.02 9.35
CA GLY A 102 -7.12 -35.14 9.59
C GLY A 102 -8.58 -34.71 9.36
N PRO A 103 -9.53 -35.66 9.24
CA PRO A 103 -10.92 -35.32 9.00
C PRO A 103 -11.39 -34.35 10.08
N SER A 104 -11.83 -33.16 9.67
CA SER A 104 -12.54 -32.21 10.52
C SER A 104 -13.85 -32.85 10.97
N SER A 105 -13.79 -33.70 11.99
CA SER A 105 -14.95 -34.12 12.78
C SER A 105 -15.06 -33.22 14.00
N THR A 106 -15.51 -31.99 13.79
CA THR A 106 -16.20 -31.25 14.84
C THR A 106 -17.47 -30.72 14.20
N PRO A 107 -18.64 -31.29 14.49
CA PRO A 107 -19.89 -30.73 13.98
C PRO A 107 -20.03 -29.33 14.58
N SER A 108 -20.13 -28.34 13.71
CA SER A 108 -20.58 -27.00 14.06
C SER A 108 -21.93 -27.15 14.74
N ILE A 109 -21.99 -26.88 16.03
CA ILE A 109 -23.26 -26.64 16.71
C ILE A 109 -23.87 -25.42 16.01
N LEU A 110 -25.04 -25.61 15.42
CA LEU A 110 -25.91 -24.53 14.95
C LEU A 110 -26.19 -23.63 16.16
N HIS A 111 -25.62 -22.43 16.18
CA HIS A 111 -26.12 -21.38 17.06
C HIS A 111 -27.54 -21.05 16.61
N GLU A 112 -28.54 -21.38 17.44
CA GLU A 112 -29.86 -20.77 17.33
C GLU A 112 -29.71 -19.26 17.56
N GLU A 113 -30.18 -18.46 16.60
CA GLU A 113 -30.36 -17.02 16.80
C GLU A 113 -31.37 -16.79 17.92
N THR A 114 -30.91 -16.37 19.09
CA THR A 114 -31.78 -15.65 20.03
C THR A 114 -32.02 -14.24 19.47
N PRO A 115 -33.26 -13.78 19.29
CA PRO A 115 -33.52 -12.43 18.80
C PRO A 115 -32.97 -11.38 19.79
N PRO A 116 -32.46 -10.24 19.31
CA PRO A 116 -31.92 -9.21 20.18
C PRO A 116 -33.02 -8.64 21.10
N PRO A 117 -32.68 -8.26 22.35
CA PRO A 117 -33.64 -7.60 23.22
C PRO A 117 -34.07 -6.25 22.62
N SER A 118 -35.37 -5.98 22.67
CA SER A 118 -35.97 -4.71 22.27
C SER A 118 -35.35 -3.55 23.05
N VAL A 119 -34.80 -2.59 22.32
CA VAL A 119 -34.22 -1.36 22.88
C VAL A 119 -35.34 -0.52 23.51
N PRO A 120 -35.25 -0.09 24.78
CA PRO A 120 -36.20 0.85 25.36
C PRO A 120 -36.04 2.22 24.68
N ASN A 121 -37.17 2.83 24.35
CA ASN A 121 -37.25 4.14 23.73
C ASN A 121 -36.92 5.21 24.78
N ASP A 122 -35.68 5.69 24.83
CA ASP A 122 -35.28 6.80 25.71
C ASP A 122 -35.17 8.12 24.92
N LYS A 123 -36.10 9.03 25.21
CA LYS A 123 -36.04 10.42 24.78
C LYS A 123 -35.10 11.16 25.73
N GLY A 124 -33.87 11.44 25.31
CA GLY A 124 -33.02 12.33 26.10
C GLY A 124 -31.54 12.41 25.74
N THR A 125 -31.19 12.74 24.50
CA THR A 125 -29.84 13.26 24.22
C THR A 125 -29.92 14.77 24.07
N GLN A 126 -29.42 15.51 25.06
CA GLN A 126 -29.15 16.94 24.91
C GLN A 126 -27.78 17.11 24.25
N ASP A 127 -27.73 17.78 23.11
CA ASP A 127 -26.47 18.18 22.48
C ASP A 127 -25.73 19.20 23.37
N ALA A 128 -24.40 19.07 23.47
CA ALA A 128 -23.56 20.04 24.15
C ALA A 128 -23.59 21.40 23.41
N PRO A 129 -23.67 22.55 24.10
CA PRO A 129 -23.76 23.85 23.44
C PRO A 129 -22.43 24.21 22.76
N TYR A 130 -22.47 24.43 21.44
CA TYR A 130 -21.36 24.99 20.67
C TYR A 130 -21.73 26.39 20.16
N GLU A 131 -20.78 27.32 20.27
CA GLU A 131 -20.91 28.68 19.77
C GLU A 131 -20.32 28.79 18.35
N VAL A 132 -21.15 29.13 17.36
CA VAL A 132 -20.73 29.31 15.97
C VAL A 132 -20.03 30.67 15.84
N LYS A 133 -18.71 30.65 15.64
CA LYS A 133 -17.98 31.88 15.30
C LYS A 133 -18.31 32.32 13.87
N PRO A 134 -18.64 33.61 13.64
CA PRO A 134 -18.89 34.11 12.30
C PRO A 134 -17.60 34.04 11.44
N PRO A 135 -17.72 33.80 10.12
CA PRO A 135 -16.57 33.71 9.24
C PRO A 135 -15.82 35.04 9.17
N LYS A 136 -14.48 34.98 9.26
CA LYS A 136 -13.62 36.16 9.11
C LYS A 136 -13.74 36.73 7.69
N PRO A 137 -13.88 38.05 7.51
CA PRO A 137 -13.88 38.66 6.18
C PRO A 137 -12.56 38.41 5.45
N GLN A 138 -12.63 37.98 4.19
CA GLN A 138 -11.47 37.87 3.31
C GLN A 138 -11.03 39.27 2.85
N GLU A 139 -9.80 39.63 3.19
CA GLU A 139 -9.19 40.90 2.79
C GLU A 139 -8.82 40.84 1.28
N LYS A 140 -9.54 41.60 0.45
CA LYS A 140 -9.25 41.74 -0.98
C LYS A 140 -8.02 42.65 -1.14
N HIS A 141 -6.85 42.07 -1.41
CA HIS A 141 -5.72 42.86 -1.92
C HIS A 141 -5.91 43.16 -3.41
N SER A 142 -6.27 44.41 -3.67
CA SER A 142 -6.35 45.01 -5.01
C SER A 142 -4.95 45.24 -5.59
N LYS A 143 -4.82 44.99 -6.89
CA LYS A 143 -3.63 45.21 -7.73
C LYS A 143 -3.19 46.67 -7.70
N LYS A 144 -1.87 46.92 -7.76
CA LYS A 144 -1.33 48.09 -8.46
C LYS A 144 -0.21 47.68 -9.42
N ARG A 145 -0.46 48.00 -10.70
CA ARG A 145 0.53 48.17 -11.77
C ARG A 145 1.46 49.32 -11.39
N THR A 146 2.75 49.17 -11.65
CA THR A 146 3.62 50.24 -12.17
C THR A 146 4.75 49.57 -12.94
#